data_AF-E3EL17-F1
#
_entry.id   AF-E3EL17-F1
#
_cell.length_a   1.000
_cell.length_b   1.000
_cell.length_c   1.000
_cell.angle_alpha   90.00
_cell.angle_beta   90.00
_cell.angle_gamma   90.00
#
_symmetry.space_group_name_H-M   'P 1'
#
loop_
_entity.id
_entity.type
_entity.pdbx_description
1 polymer ?
#
loop_
_entity_poly.entity_id
_entity_poly.type
_entity_poly.pdbx_seq_one_letter_code
_entity_poly.pdbx_strand_id
1 'polypeptide(L)'
;MSVKDMTDQQLNRELAELMGYIVTEGEHDLWPEWYELKKNGVVQSGDLDKDWAWDNAPDYCSDAFASLEVQAAAIKANDRQYAINLAKRLEWDGDDLEYSDNDVFSYTGVTVFMLSNPRQRAEAAYMTLSNRVKHTKEAEQS
;
A
#
# COMPACT_ATOMS: atom_id res chain seq x y z
N MET A 1 11.97 -7.49 -7.75
CA MET A 1 11.55 -8.12 -6.48
C MET A 1 10.05 -8.37 -6.57
N SER A 2 9.56 -9.57 -6.28
CA SER A 2 8.11 -9.81 -6.22
C SER A 2 7.55 -9.23 -4.93
N VAL A 3 6.29 -8.75 -4.93
CA VAL A 3 5.64 -8.27 -3.70
C VAL A 3 5.56 -9.37 -2.62
N LYS A 4 5.54 -10.65 -3.04
CA LYS A 4 5.58 -11.81 -2.13
C LYS A 4 6.93 -11.97 -1.42
N ASP A 5 8.01 -11.42 -2.00
CA ASP A 5 9.36 -11.55 -1.45
C ASP A 5 9.69 -10.42 -0.46
N MET A 6 8.85 -9.38 -0.42
CA MET A 6 9.05 -8.24 0.47
C MET A 6 8.68 -8.61 1.90
N THR A 7 9.51 -8.23 2.87
CA THR A 7 9.13 -8.31 4.28
C THR A 7 7.97 -7.36 4.57
N ASP A 8 7.29 -7.53 5.71
CA ASP A 8 6.24 -6.60 6.15
C ASP A 8 6.78 -5.18 6.30
N GLN A 9 7.99 -5.04 6.86
CA GLN A 9 8.65 -3.74 7.00
C GLN A 9 8.92 -3.08 5.64
N GLN A 10 9.44 -3.84 4.67
CA GLN A 10 9.69 -3.33 3.31
C GLN A 10 8.39 -2.90 2.62
N LEU A 11 7.34 -3.72 2.71
CA LEU A 11 6.05 -3.40 2.09
C LEU A 11 5.36 -2.22 2.77
N ASN A 12 5.41 -2.14 4.10
CA ASN A 12 4.85 -1.02 4.86
C ASN A 12 5.51 0.30 4.48
N ARG A 13 6.85 0.33 4.38
CA ARG A 13 7.59 1.51 3.95
C ARG A 13 7.20 1.96 2.54
N GLU A 14 7.22 1.04 1.58
CA GLU A 14 6.87 1.35 0.18
C GLU A 14 5.43 1.86 0.03
N LEU A 15 4.49 1.27 0.77
CA LEU A 15 3.12 1.75 0.83
C LEU A 15 3.01 3.11 1.52
N ALA A 16 3.76 3.35 2.59
CA ALA A 16 3.79 4.64 3.26
C ALA A 16 4.26 5.74 2.29
N GLU A 17 5.33 5.49 1.53
CA GLU A 17 5.80 6.41 0.48
C GLU A 17 4.70 6.70 -0.56
N LEU A 18 4.01 5.66 -1.07
CA LEU A 18 2.89 5.81 -2.00
C LEU A 18 1.68 6.56 -1.40
N MET A 19 1.53 6.51 -0.08
CA MET A 19 0.49 7.20 0.68
C MET A 19 0.89 8.64 1.08
N GLY A 20 2.04 9.12 0.61
CA GLY A 20 2.52 10.50 0.81
C GLY A 20 3.31 10.70 2.10
N TYR A 21 3.80 9.62 2.70
CA TYR A 21 4.78 9.70 3.78
C TYR A 21 6.19 9.87 3.24
N ILE A 22 7.00 10.65 3.95
CA ILE A 22 8.43 10.79 3.71
C ILE A 22 9.16 10.84 5.05
N VAL A 23 10.42 10.41 5.08
CA VAL A 23 11.34 10.67 6.20
C VAL A 23 12.38 11.68 5.73
N THR A 24 12.51 12.79 6.46
CA THR A 24 13.52 13.81 6.22
C THR A 24 14.34 14.04 7.48
N GLU A 25 15.56 14.55 7.34
CA GLU A 25 16.25 15.17 8.48
C GLU A 25 15.38 16.30 9.04
N GLY A 26 15.35 16.40 10.36
CA GLY A 26 14.64 17.44 11.11
C GLY A 26 15.55 18.11 12.12
N GLU A 27 14.97 19.01 12.90
CA GLU A 27 15.69 19.72 13.96
C GLU A 27 15.09 19.34 15.32
N HIS A 28 15.96 19.00 16.29
CA HIS A 28 15.54 18.71 17.64
C HIS A 28 16.52 19.29 18.66
N ASP A 29 16.00 20.03 19.65
CA ASP A 29 16.82 20.82 20.60
C ASP A 29 17.85 19.99 21.38
N LEU A 30 17.52 18.72 21.64
CA LEU A 30 18.36 17.80 22.44
C LEU A 30 19.18 16.81 21.60
N TRP A 31 18.88 16.67 20.31
CA TRP A 31 19.46 15.60 19.48
C TRP A 31 19.90 16.16 18.13
N PRO A 32 21.21 16.19 17.84
CA PRO A 32 21.73 16.77 16.60
C PRO A 32 21.43 15.92 15.36
N GLU A 33 21.17 14.63 15.54
CA GLU A 33 20.71 13.72 14.49
C GLU A 33 19.26 13.35 14.81
N TRP A 34 18.32 13.84 14.00
CA TRP A 34 16.89 13.62 14.16
C TRP A 34 16.23 13.49 12.78
N TYR A 35 15.38 12.50 12.64
CA TYR A 35 14.64 12.21 11.41
C TYR A 35 13.15 12.31 11.69
N GLU A 36 12.45 13.07 10.86
CA GLU A 36 11.01 13.30 10.99
C GLU A 36 10.26 12.50 9.93
N LEU A 37 9.31 11.68 10.37
CA LEU A 37 8.30 11.11 9.51
C LEU A 37 7.21 12.15 9.26
N LYS A 38 7.00 12.52 8.00
CA LYS A 38 6.02 13.52 7.58
C LYS A 38 5.00 12.89 6.67
N LYS A 39 3.73 13.30 6.80
CA LYS A 39 2.67 13.02 5.83
C LYS A 39 2.23 14.32 5.20
N ASN A 40 2.36 14.45 3.88
CA ASN A 40 1.99 15.67 3.15
C ASN A 40 2.59 16.97 3.76
N GLY A 41 3.85 16.90 4.20
CA GLY A 41 4.58 18.02 4.80
C GLY A 41 4.32 18.26 6.30
N VAL A 42 3.41 17.52 6.93
CA VAL A 42 3.12 17.64 8.36
C VAL A 42 3.86 16.55 9.12
N VAL A 43 4.69 16.95 10.10
CA VAL A 43 5.40 16.04 11.02
C VAL A 43 4.38 15.20 11.79
N GLN A 44 4.55 13.88 11.74
CA GLN A 44 3.74 12.90 12.47
C GLN A 44 4.50 12.40 13.70
N SER A 45 5.79 12.14 13.54
CA SER A 45 6.70 11.64 14.56
C SER A 45 8.15 11.92 14.14
N GLY A 46 9.09 11.60 15.01
CA GLY A 46 10.50 11.53 14.63
C GLY A 46 11.29 10.57 15.51
N ASP A 47 12.50 10.26 15.06
CA ASP A 47 13.41 9.32 15.71
C ASP A 47 14.88 9.67 15.44
N LEU A 48 15.80 9.08 16.20
CA LEU A 48 17.24 9.30 16.09
C LEU A 48 17.86 8.59 14.89
N ASP A 49 17.23 7.51 14.43
CA ASP A 49 17.66 6.75 13.27
C ASP A 49 16.60 6.82 12.15
N LYS A 50 17.07 6.88 10.91
CA LYS A 50 16.19 7.01 9.74
C LYS A 50 15.28 5.80 9.55
N ASP A 51 15.78 4.60 9.79
CA ASP A 51 14.99 3.38 9.65
C ASP A 51 14.00 3.26 10.81
N TRP A 52 14.37 3.70 12.02
CA TRP A 52 13.42 3.78 13.15
C TRP A 52 12.32 4.82 12.93
N ALA A 53 12.63 5.94 12.27
CA ALA A 53 11.60 6.89 11.86
C ALA A 53 10.59 6.25 10.88
N TRP A 54 11.02 5.32 10.02
CA TRP A 54 10.13 4.55 9.16
C TRP A 54 9.27 3.53 9.93
N ASP A 55 9.76 2.97 11.03
CA ASP A 55 8.98 2.06 11.87
C ASP A 55 7.78 2.75 12.54
N ASN A 56 7.76 4.08 12.57
CA ASN A 56 6.61 4.88 13.01
C ASN A 56 5.53 5.08 11.92
N ALA A 57 5.78 4.65 10.68
CA ALA A 57 4.76 4.68 9.63
C ALA A 57 3.65 3.65 9.90
N PRO A 58 2.43 3.81 9.33
CA PRO A 58 1.35 2.88 9.58
C PRO A 58 1.70 1.43 9.18
N ASP A 59 1.37 0.48 10.05
CA ASP A 59 1.57 -0.95 9.78
C ASP A 59 0.45 -1.52 8.92
N TYR A 60 0.53 -1.32 7.61
CA TYR A 60 -0.46 -1.83 6.67
C TYR A 60 -0.55 -3.36 6.59
N CYS A 61 0.52 -4.07 6.94
CA CYS A 61 0.61 -5.53 6.84
C CYS A 61 0.02 -6.26 8.04
N SER A 62 -0.05 -5.63 9.22
CA SER A 62 -0.55 -6.26 10.44
C SER A 62 -1.72 -5.51 11.08
N ASP A 63 -1.86 -4.19 10.88
CA ASP A 63 -2.97 -3.42 11.44
C ASP A 63 -4.18 -3.42 10.50
N ALA A 64 -5.32 -3.85 11.04
CA ALA A 64 -6.55 -3.98 10.26
C ALA A 64 -7.04 -2.61 9.77
N PHE A 65 -6.93 -1.56 10.57
CA PHE A 65 -7.44 -0.24 10.21
C PHE A 65 -6.58 0.43 9.13
N ALA A 66 -5.26 0.47 9.32
CA ALA A 66 -4.31 0.97 8.33
C ALA A 66 -4.44 0.22 6.99
N SER A 67 -4.59 -1.11 7.02
CA SER A 67 -4.78 -1.90 5.80
C SER A 67 -6.05 -1.52 5.02
N LEU A 68 -7.10 -1.03 5.69
CA LEU A 68 -8.30 -0.52 5.05
C LEU A 68 -8.08 0.86 4.43
N GLU A 69 -7.27 1.72 5.06
CA GLU A 69 -6.92 3.03 4.50
C GLU A 69 -6.16 2.89 3.17
N VAL A 70 -5.17 2.00 3.11
CA VAL A 70 -4.39 1.77 1.90
C VAL A 70 -5.19 1.04 0.81
N GLN A 71 -6.10 0.13 1.20
CA GLN A 71 -7.09 -0.44 0.29
C GLN A 71 -7.97 0.66 -0.32
N ALA A 72 -8.51 1.58 0.49
CA ALA A 72 -9.36 2.65 0.00
C ALA A 72 -8.62 3.57 -0.99
N ALA A 73 -7.35 3.88 -0.72
CA ALA A 73 -6.50 4.64 -1.62
C ALA A 73 -6.25 3.91 -2.96
N ALA A 74 -5.98 2.60 -2.92
CA ALA A 74 -5.80 1.79 -4.12
C ALA A 74 -7.08 1.69 -4.95
N ILE A 75 -8.23 1.47 -4.31
CA ILE A 75 -9.55 1.45 -4.98
C ILE A 75 -9.84 2.79 -5.64
N LYS A 76 -9.59 3.91 -4.94
CA LYS A 76 -9.76 5.25 -5.52
C LYS A 76 -8.84 5.50 -6.72
N ALA A 77 -7.67 4.87 -6.74
CA ALA A 77 -6.71 5.00 -7.83
C ALA A 77 -7.08 4.15 -9.05
N ASN A 78 -7.46 2.88 -8.85
CA ASN A 78 -7.90 1.95 -9.88
C ASN A 78 -8.61 0.75 -9.23
N ASP A 79 -9.94 0.86 -9.11
CA ASP A 79 -10.82 -0.12 -8.47
C ASP A 79 -10.78 -1.50 -9.14
N ARG A 80 -10.88 -1.53 -10.48
CA ARG A 80 -10.79 -2.76 -11.27
C ARG A 80 -9.47 -3.48 -11.04
N GLN A 81 -8.35 -2.77 -11.17
CA GLN A 81 -7.03 -3.38 -11.00
C GLN A 81 -6.78 -3.83 -9.56
N TYR A 82 -7.30 -3.10 -8.56
CA TYR A 82 -7.22 -3.53 -7.17
C TYR A 82 -7.95 -4.86 -6.95
N ALA A 83 -9.18 -5.00 -7.45
CA ALA A 83 -9.96 -6.23 -7.32
C ALA A 83 -9.24 -7.43 -7.98
N ILE A 84 -8.68 -7.23 -9.18
CA ILE A 84 -7.86 -8.25 -9.87
C ILE A 84 -6.65 -8.65 -9.04
N ASN A 85 -5.93 -7.68 -8.47
CA ASN A 85 -4.74 -7.94 -7.66
C ASN A 85 -5.11 -8.69 -6.38
N LEU A 86 -6.20 -8.30 -5.71
CA LEU A 86 -6.67 -8.96 -4.49
C LEU A 86 -7.13 -10.40 -4.76
N ALA A 87 -7.84 -10.65 -5.86
CA ALA A 87 -8.24 -12.01 -6.26
C ALA A 87 -7.02 -12.93 -6.42
N LYS A 88 -5.98 -12.44 -7.10
CA LYS A 88 -4.69 -13.14 -7.23
C LYS A 88 -3.99 -13.40 -5.89
N ARG A 89 -4.24 -12.59 -4.85
CA ARG A 89 -3.68 -12.79 -3.50
C ARG A 89 -4.45 -13.82 -2.68
N LEU A 90 -5.74 -13.94 -2.95
CA LEU A 90 -6.61 -14.91 -2.32
C LEU A 90 -6.56 -16.28 -3.01
N GLU A 91 -5.68 -16.44 -4.02
CA GLU A 91 -5.55 -17.66 -4.82
C GLU A 91 -6.90 -18.11 -5.37
N TRP A 92 -7.75 -17.14 -5.74
CA TRP A 92 -9.06 -17.42 -6.27
C TRP A 92 -8.92 -17.94 -7.71
N ASP A 93 -8.97 -19.26 -7.83
CA ASP A 93 -8.76 -20.05 -9.05
C ASP A 93 -10.08 -20.20 -9.84
N GLY A 94 -10.72 -19.08 -10.15
CA GLY A 94 -11.84 -19.05 -11.11
C GLY A 94 -11.29 -19.07 -12.53
N ASP A 95 -11.66 -20.08 -13.32
CA ASP A 95 -11.29 -20.23 -14.73
C ASP A 95 -11.34 -18.89 -15.47
N ASP A 96 -10.21 -18.53 -16.09
CA ASP A 96 -10.00 -17.40 -17.00
C ASP A 96 -10.89 -16.19 -16.78
N LEU A 97 -10.43 -15.31 -15.91
CA LEU A 97 -11.04 -14.01 -15.66
C LEU A 97 -10.86 -13.07 -16.86
N GLU A 98 -11.64 -13.28 -17.91
CA GLU A 98 -12.16 -12.17 -18.72
C GLU A 98 -13.09 -11.36 -17.83
N TYR A 99 -12.52 -10.56 -16.92
CA TYR A 99 -13.25 -9.63 -16.06
C TYR A 99 -13.99 -8.60 -16.92
N SER A 100 -15.11 -8.98 -17.50
CA SER A 100 -16.04 -8.07 -18.13
C SER A 100 -16.88 -7.46 -17.01
N ASP A 101 -17.23 -6.18 -17.12
CA ASP A 101 -18.11 -5.50 -16.15
C ASP A 101 -19.51 -6.14 -16.06
N ASN A 102 -19.79 -7.18 -16.87
CA ASN A 102 -21.02 -7.95 -16.92
C ASN A 102 -20.99 -9.26 -16.10
N ASP A 103 -19.85 -9.65 -15.52
CA ASP A 103 -19.81 -10.80 -14.63
C ASP A 103 -20.51 -10.47 -13.31
N VAL A 104 -21.64 -11.13 -13.09
CA VAL A 104 -22.38 -11.05 -11.83
C VAL A 104 -21.44 -11.56 -10.74
N PHE A 105 -20.93 -10.65 -9.91
CA PHE A 105 -20.20 -11.01 -8.70
C PHE A 105 -21.05 -12.00 -7.90
N SER A 106 -20.63 -13.26 -7.85
CA SER A 106 -21.27 -14.22 -6.98
C SER A 106 -21.15 -13.73 -5.54
N TYR A 107 -22.20 -13.86 -4.73
CA TYR A 107 -22.15 -13.52 -3.30
C TYR A 107 -20.96 -14.20 -2.62
N THR A 108 -20.62 -15.42 -3.06
CA THR A 108 -19.43 -16.16 -2.65
C THR A 108 -18.12 -15.43 -2.99
N GLY A 109 -17.98 -14.87 -4.19
CA GLY A 109 -16.79 -14.10 -4.59
C GLY A 109 -16.62 -12.83 -3.75
N VAL A 110 -17.71 -12.12 -3.45
CA VAL A 110 -17.67 -10.94 -2.57
C VAL A 110 -17.22 -11.32 -1.16
N THR A 111 -17.75 -12.43 -0.61
CA THR A 111 -17.34 -12.88 0.73
C THR A 111 -15.87 -13.29 0.81
N VAL A 112 -15.29 -13.81 -0.28
CA VAL A 112 -13.86 -14.14 -0.34
C VAL A 112 -13.01 -12.88 -0.17
N PHE A 113 -13.36 -11.76 -0.81
CA PHE A 113 -12.64 -10.49 -0.62
C PHE A 113 -12.76 -9.95 0.79
N MET A 114 -13.91 -10.11 1.44
CA MET A 114 -14.15 -9.68 2.82
C MET A 114 -13.30 -10.46 3.84
N LEU A 115 -12.81 -11.65 3.48
CA LEU A 115 -11.94 -12.48 4.32
C LEU A 115 -10.45 -12.18 4.15
N SER A 116 -10.08 -11.23 3.28
CA SER A 116 -8.69 -10.82 3.12
C SER A 116 -8.07 -10.40 4.47
N ASN A 117 -6.83 -10.81 4.71
CA ASN A 117 -6.06 -10.34 5.86
C ASN A 117 -5.36 -9.00 5.52
N PRO A 118 -4.85 -8.26 6.53
CA PRO A 118 -4.18 -6.97 6.31
C PRO A 118 -3.04 -7.05 5.28
N ARG A 119 -2.17 -8.06 5.38
CA ARG A 119 -1.08 -8.31 4.42
C ARG A 119 -1.57 -8.49 2.98
N GLN A 120 -2.62 -9.28 2.74
CA GLN A 120 -3.19 -9.48 1.41
C GLN A 120 -3.74 -8.18 0.82
N ARG A 121 -4.38 -7.35 1.64
CA ARG A 121 -4.82 -6.00 1.22
C ARG A 121 -3.64 -5.10 0.87
N ALA A 122 -2.60 -5.11 1.70
CA ALA A 122 -1.37 -4.34 1.49
C ALA A 122 -0.67 -4.72 0.17
N GLU A 123 -0.50 -6.02 -0.11
CA GLU A 123 0.11 -6.49 -1.36
C GLU A 123 -0.70 -6.06 -2.59
N ALA A 124 -2.03 -6.24 -2.54
CA ALA A 124 -2.91 -5.82 -3.62
C ALA A 124 -2.89 -4.30 -3.83
N ALA A 125 -2.83 -3.52 -2.75
CA ALA A 125 -2.74 -2.08 -2.81
C ALA A 125 -1.41 -1.62 -3.42
N TYR A 126 -0.28 -2.21 -3.03
CA TYR A 126 1.04 -1.90 -3.57
C TYR A 126 1.11 -2.16 -5.07
N MET A 127 0.65 -3.33 -5.53
CA MET A 127 0.61 -3.66 -6.96
C MET A 127 -0.23 -2.66 -7.76
N THR A 128 -1.29 -2.11 -7.15
CA THR A 128 -2.19 -1.16 -7.81
C THR A 128 -1.59 0.23 -7.88
N LEU A 129 -1.10 0.75 -6.75
CA LEU A 129 -0.57 2.10 -6.62
C LEU A 129 0.78 2.27 -7.33
N SER A 130 1.67 1.28 -7.25
CA SER A 130 2.98 1.32 -7.91
C SER A 130 2.87 1.35 -9.44
N ASN A 131 1.89 0.64 -10.03
CA ASN A 131 1.65 0.67 -11.47
C ASN A 131 1.13 2.04 -11.95
N ARG A 132 0.29 2.70 -11.15
CA ARG A 132 -0.16 4.08 -11.44
C ARG A 132 1.01 5.06 -11.50
N VAL A 133 1.94 4.98 -10.54
CA VAL A 133 3.11 5.88 -10.50
C VAL A 133 4.00 5.70 -11.74
N LYS A 134 4.20 4.46 -12.19
CA LYS A 134 4.98 4.16 -13.42
C LYS A 134 4.36 4.84 -14.65
N HIS A 135 3.06 4.67 -14.88
CA HIS A 135 2.38 5.27 -16.03
C HIS A 135 2.34 6.80 -15.99
N THR A 136 2.28 7.40 -14.79
CA THR A 136 2.32 8.87 -14.66
C THR A 136 3.69 9.43 -15.08
N LYS A 137 4.78 8.78 -14.66
CA LYS A 137 6.15 9.18 -15.02
C LYS A 137 6.46 9.01 -16.51
N GLU A 138 5.89 7.99 -17.15
CA GLU A 138 6.04 7.76 -18.60
C GLU A 138 5.30 8.84 -19.43
N ALA A 139 4.12 9.26 -18.99
CA ALA A 139 3.33 10.31 -19.65
C ALA A 139 3.96 11.71 -19.53
N GLU A 140 4.75 11.98 -18.48
CA GLU A 140 5.46 13.27 -18.30
C GLU A 140 6.76 13.36 -19.14
N GLN A 141 7.23 12.25 -19.71
CA GLN A 141 8.46 12.18 -20.51
C GLN A 141 8.20 12.12 -22.04
N SER A 142 6.93 12.15 -22.46
CA SER A 142 6.50 12.11 -23.88
C SER A 142 5.94 13.45 -24.35
#